data_AF-A0A268AEA1-F1
#
_entry.id   AF-A0A268AEA1-F1
#
_cell.length_a   1.000
_cell.length_b   1.000
_cell.length_c   1.000
_cell.angle_alpha   90.00
_cell.angle_beta   90.00
_cell.angle_gamma   90.00
#
_symmetry.space_group_name_H-M   'P 1'
#
loop_
_entity.id
_entity.type
_entity.pdbx_description
1 polymer ?
#
loop_
_entity_poly.entity_id
_entity_poly.type
_entity_poly.pdbx_seq_one_letter_code
_entity_poly.pdbx_strand_id
1 'polypeptide(L)'
;MADSSNKPKREVKWIPLLITVLIGVILWFVPSPDGVKAEAWHLFAIFVATIIGLIIKPMPMGSVAILSLTAIVLTKTLGLEEALSGFQNSTIWLIVIAFFISRGFIKTGLGSRIAYLFVRLFGKKTLGLSYSLIGSDLILSPAMPSNTARAGGIIFPIIQSLSSSYGSKSGDGTERKIGSFLTFASYQGNGITSAMFLTAMAANPLAASAAESVTGQSISWGGWILASIVPGIISLIVIPFVIFKLYPPEIKETPKATEMATEKLQSMGKLKRSEWYMIGVFLLLLVLWIFGESFGIGSTTAAFIGLVVLLLTEVLTWSDIKQEQGAWDTLVWFAVLVMMANYLNELGLVPWFSDIMGNVVSTLSWPVALLILAIVYFYSHYFFASNTAHVSAMYAAFLSVVVAAGAPPLLSALLLAFFSNLFGCLTHYGSGPAPVFFGAGFVTQQKWWGLGFLISIIHLVVWIGIGGLWWKLIGLW
;
A
#
# COMPACT_ATOMS: atom_id res chain seq x y z
N MET A 1 16.84 0.56 -41.31
CA MET A 1 17.53 -0.46 -40.49
C MET A 1 16.60 -0.82 -39.35
N ALA A 2 16.04 -2.03 -39.37
CA ALA A 2 15.14 -2.52 -38.32
C ALA A 2 15.98 -2.86 -37.08
N ASP A 3 15.60 -2.30 -35.94
CA ASP A 3 16.29 -2.44 -34.67
C ASP A 3 16.17 -3.88 -34.14
N SER A 4 17.31 -4.56 -34.03
CA SER A 4 17.43 -5.99 -33.69
C SER A 4 17.69 -6.22 -32.21
N SER A 5 16.85 -5.70 -31.31
CA SER A 5 17.03 -5.92 -29.86
C SER A 5 15.78 -6.23 -29.04
N ASN A 6 14.69 -6.73 -29.64
CA ASN A 6 13.51 -7.15 -28.87
C ASN A 6 13.59 -8.63 -28.44
N LYS A 7 14.71 -9.06 -27.85
CA LYS A 7 14.75 -10.34 -27.13
C LYS A 7 13.92 -10.16 -25.84
N PRO A 8 12.93 -11.02 -25.54
CA PRO A 8 12.21 -10.93 -24.29
C PRO A 8 13.20 -10.97 -23.13
N LYS A 9 13.19 -9.95 -22.28
CA LYS A 9 14.01 -9.94 -21.05
C LYS A 9 13.64 -11.20 -20.27
N ARG A 10 14.64 -12.04 -19.98
CA ARG A 10 14.44 -13.22 -19.11
C ARG A 10 13.91 -12.73 -17.76
N GLU A 11 12.79 -13.28 -17.31
CA GLU A 11 12.21 -12.92 -16.01
C GLU A 11 13.08 -13.38 -14.84
N VAL A 12 13.83 -14.47 -15.03
CA VAL A 12 14.74 -15.03 -14.02
C VAL A 12 16.12 -14.41 -14.15
N LYS A 13 16.57 -13.78 -13.05
CA LYS A 13 17.92 -13.31 -12.83
C LYS A 13 18.66 -14.32 -11.96
N TRP A 14 19.46 -15.17 -12.60
CA TRP A 14 20.14 -16.28 -11.94
C TRP A 14 21.10 -15.87 -10.82
N ILE A 15 21.85 -14.77 -10.99
CA ILE A 15 22.80 -14.31 -9.96
C ILE A 15 22.04 -13.91 -8.66
N PRO A 16 21.04 -13.01 -8.71
CA PRO A 16 20.19 -12.75 -7.55
C PRO A 16 19.52 -14.02 -6.99
N LEU A 17 19.05 -14.94 -7.84
CA LEU A 17 18.43 -16.17 -7.36
C LEU A 17 19.41 -17.05 -6.57
N LEU A 18 20.64 -17.20 -7.06
CA LEU A 18 21.69 -17.92 -6.36
C LEU A 18 22.03 -17.28 -5.02
N ILE A 19 22.07 -15.95 -4.94
CA ILE A 19 22.26 -15.23 -3.67
C ILE A 19 21.13 -15.54 -2.68
N THR A 20 19.88 -15.48 -3.14
CA THR A 20 18.70 -15.82 -2.32
C THR A 20 18.78 -17.25 -1.77
N VAL A 21 19.07 -18.22 -2.64
CA VAL A 21 19.17 -19.64 -2.24
C VAL A 21 20.36 -19.85 -1.30
N LEU A 22 21.51 -19.25 -1.59
CA LEU A 22 22.71 -19.38 -0.77
C LEU A 22 22.49 -18.86 0.66
N ILE A 23 21.83 -17.73 0.83
CA ILE A 23 21.50 -17.19 2.16
C ILE A 23 20.60 -18.15 2.93
N GLY A 24 19.56 -18.69 2.27
CA GLY A 24 18.68 -19.68 2.89
C GLY A 24 19.43 -20.95 3.32
N VAL A 25 20.30 -21.46 2.45
CA VAL A 25 21.13 -22.64 2.73
C VAL A 25 22.12 -22.38 3.86
N ILE A 26 22.78 -21.22 3.89
CA ILE A 26 23.70 -20.85 4.97
C ILE A 26 22.93 -20.83 6.30
N LEU A 27 21.80 -20.11 6.37
CA LEU A 27 21.00 -20.03 7.60
C LEU A 27 20.45 -21.38 8.04
N TRP A 28 20.06 -22.23 7.08
CA TRP A 28 19.57 -23.58 7.36
C TRP A 28 20.58 -24.41 8.15
N PHE A 29 21.87 -24.33 7.81
CA PHE A 29 22.93 -25.09 8.47
C PHE A 29 23.54 -24.39 9.69
N VAL A 30 23.15 -23.15 9.99
CA VAL A 30 23.48 -22.51 11.27
C VAL A 30 22.68 -23.22 12.37
N PRO A 31 23.31 -23.64 13.49
CA PRO A 31 22.59 -24.24 14.61
C PRO A 31 21.49 -23.31 15.13
N SER A 32 20.30 -23.87 15.40
CA SER A 32 19.21 -23.11 16.00
C SER A 32 19.63 -22.55 17.36
N PRO A 33 19.32 -21.29 17.68
CA PRO A 33 19.58 -20.72 19.00
C PRO A 33 18.90 -21.51 20.13
N ASP A 34 19.45 -21.42 21.33
CA ASP A 34 18.86 -22.03 22.52
C ASP A 34 17.41 -21.54 22.73
N GLY A 35 16.50 -22.48 22.92
CA GLY A 35 15.06 -22.22 23.08
C GLY A 35 14.26 -22.17 21.78
N VAL A 36 14.89 -22.29 20.61
CA VAL A 36 14.21 -22.33 19.30
C VAL A 36 14.16 -23.77 18.77
N LYS A 37 12.97 -24.22 18.36
CA LYS A 37 12.81 -25.53 17.71
C LYS A 37 13.53 -25.55 16.35
N ALA A 38 14.10 -26.69 15.98
CA ALA A 38 14.77 -26.85 14.70
C ALA A 38 13.81 -26.59 13.51
N GLU A 39 12.54 -27.02 13.60
CA GLU A 39 11.54 -26.72 12.57
C GLU A 39 11.29 -25.22 12.42
N ALA A 40 11.20 -24.49 13.54
CA ALA A 40 11.01 -23.04 13.56
C ALA A 40 12.19 -22.31 12.89
N TRP A 41 13.42 -22.77 13.16
CA TRP A 41 14.63 -22.21 12.58
C TRP A 41 14.76 -22.48 11.08
N HIS A 42 14.40 -23.70 10.64
CA HIS A 42 14.35 -24.04 9.23
C HIS A 42 13.29 -23.24 8.46
N LEU A 43 12.10 -23.06 9.04
CA LEU A 43 11.07 -22.18 8.47
C LEU A 43 11.58 -20.74 8.40
N PHE A 44 12.29 -20.28 9.42
CA PHE A 44 12.91 -18.96 9.45
C PHE A 44 13.94 -18.78 8.36
N ALA A 45 14.81 -19.77 8.11
CA ALA A 45 15.79 -19.73 7.03
C ALA A 45 15.11 -19.57 5.65
N ILE A 46 14.03 -20.32 5.40
CA ILE A 46 13.25 -20.19 4.17
C ILE A 46 12.55 -18.83 4.10
N PHE A 47 11.97 -18.36 5.21
CA PHE A 47 11.34 -17.07 5.29
C PHE A 47 12.33 -15.93 4.98
N VAL A 48 13.52 -15.93 5.60
CA VAL A 48 14.57 -14.93 5.33
C VAL A 48 15.00 -14.99 3.87
N ALA A 49 15.23 -16.18 3.31
CA ALA A 49 15.54 -16.32 1.89
C ALA A 49 14.42 -15.74 1.01
N THR A 50 13.16 -16.01 1.34
CA THR A 50 11.99 -15.47 0.65
C THR A 50 12.02 -13.95 0.68
N ILE A 51 12.17 -13.34 1.87
CA ILE A 51 12.23 -11.90 2.05
C ILE A 51 13.37 -11.27 1.24
N ILE A 52 14.58 -11.85 1.30
CA ILE A 52 15.70 -11.39 0.49
C ILE A 52 15.38 -11.48 -1.00
N GLY A 53 14.78 -12.59 -1.45
CA GLY A 53 14.29 -12.74 -2.82
C GLY A 53 13.30 -11.63 -3.22
N LEU A 54 12.35 -11.29 -2.36
CA LEU A 54 11.40 -10.20 -2.63
C LEU A 54 12.07 -8.82 -2.70
N ILE A 55 13.17 -8.61 -1.97
CA ILE A 55 13.96 -7.37 -1.98
C ILE A 55 14.80 -7.27 -3.24
N ILE A 56 15.62 -8.28 -3.56
CA ILE A 56 16.57 -8.24 -4.69
C ILE A 56 15.93 -8.61 -6.03
N LYS A 57 14.68 -9.09 -6.01
CA LYS A 57 13.82 -9.37 -7.17
C LYS A 57 14.52 -10.25 -8.23
N PRO A 58 14.89 -11.50 -7.89
CA PRO A 58 15.45 -12.46 -8.83
C PRO A 58 14.42 -12.89 -9.88
N MET A 59 13.13 -12.82 -9.56
CA MET A 59 11.98 -13.14 -10.40
C MET A 59 10.73 -12.44 -9.82
N PRO A 60 9.54 -12.52 -10.47
CA PRO A 60 8.30 -11.95 -9.94
C PRO A 60 7.93 -12.48 -8.54
N MET A 61 7.20 -11.67 -7.76
CA MET A 61 6.91 -11.96 -6.34
C MET A 61 6.13 -13.27 -6.16
N GLY A 62 5.09 -13.50 -6.97
CA GLY A 62 4.36 -14.76 -7.00
C GLY A 62 5.26 -15.97 -7.27
N SER A 63 6.27 -15.83 -8.15
CA SER A 63 7.18 -16.93 -8.46
C SER A 63 8.16 -17.23 -7.32
N VAL A 64 8.68 -16.20 -6.64
CA VAL A 64 9.50 -16.39 -5.42
C VAL A 64 8.69 -17.09 -4.34
N ALA A 65 7.42 -16.70 -4.16
CA ALA A 65 6.53 -17.32 -3.19
C ALA A 65 6.26 -18.79 -3.51
N ILE A 66 6.00 -19.16 -4.77
CA ILE A 66 5.82 -20.56 -5.17
C ILE A 66 7.09 -21.39 -4.93
N LEU A 67 8.28 -20.85 -5.25
CA LEU A 67 9.54 -21.52 -4.92
C LEU A 67 9.68 -21.76 -3.41
N SER A 68 9.28 -20.78 -2.60
CA SER A 68 9.39 -20.83 -1.14
C SER A 68 8.41 -21.85 -0.55
N LEU A 69 7.14 -21.85 -1.00
CA LEU A 69 6.15 -22.86 -0.64
C LEU A 69 6.63 -24.26 -1.03
N THR A 70 7.19 -24.42 -2.23
CA THR A 70 7.71 -25.70 -2.70
C THR A 70 8.89 -26.15 -1.84
N ALA A 71 9.81 -25.24 -1.49
CA ALA A 71 10.93 -25.55 -0.61
C ALA A 71 10.44 -26.04 0.76
N ILE A 72 9.49 -25.35 1.39
CA ILE A 72 8.90 -25.72 2.69
C ILE A 72 8.37 -27.16 2.70
N VAL A 73 7.63 -27.54 1.65
CA VAL A 73 7.05 -28.87 1.53
C VAL A 73 8.12 -29.92 1.21
N LEU A 74 9.07 -29.62 0.32
CA LEU A 74 10.16 -30.54 -0.04
C LEU A 74 11.10 -30.82 1.12
N THR A 75 11.38 -29.81 1.96
CA THR A 75 12.19 -29.97 3.16
C THR A 75 11.40 -30.58 4.32
N LYS A 76 10.08 -30.78 4.17
CA LYS A 76 9.16 -31.25 5.21
C LYS A 76 9.16 -30.36 6.45
N THR A 77 9.46 -29.08 6.27
CA THR A 77 9.39 -28.09 7.35
C THR A 77 7.94 -27.90 7.79
N LEU A 78 7.01 -27.94 6.83
CA LEU A 78 5.57 -28.02 7.05
C LEU A 78 4.96 -29.04 6.07
N GLY A 79 3.80 -29.58 6.42
CA GLY A 79 2.97 -30.37 5.52
C GLY A 79 2.37 -29.53 4.38
N LEU A 80 1.86 -30.20 3.34
CA LEU A 80 1.25 -29.49 2.19
C LEU A 80 0.00 -28.69 2.59
N GLU A 81 -0.86 -29.24 3.45
CA GLU A 81 -2.07 -28.55 3.93
C GLU A 81 -1.71 -27.30 4.75
N GLU A 82 -0.72 -27.42 5.62
CA GLU A 82 -0.15 -26.32 6.40
C GLU A 82 0.43 -25.24 5.48
N ALA A 83 1.22 -25.63 4.48
CA ALA A 83 1.81 -24.71 3.51
C ALA A 83 0.76 -24.00 2.63
N LEU A 84 -0.38 -24.65 2.37
CA LEU A 84 -1.51 -24.06 1.62
C LEU A 84 -2.50 -23.29 2.50
N SER A 85 -2.37 -23.36 3.82
CA SER A 85 -3.31 -22.73 4.76
C SER A 85 -3.46 -21.21 4.54
N GLY A 86 -2.41 -20.52 4.08
CA GLY A 86 -2.47 -19.09 3.81
C GLY A 86 -3.51 -18.69 2.75
N PHE A 87 -3.86 -19.60 1.83
CA PHE A 87 -4.87 -19.33 0.80
C PHE A 87 -6.30 -19.25 1.33
N GLN A 88 -6.55 -19.69 2.58
CA GLN A 88 -7.86 -19.58 3.22
C GLN A 88 -8.03 -18.30 4.05
N ASN A 89 -6.99 -17.45 4.10
CA ASN A 89 -7.00 -16.23 4.92
C ASN A 89 -8.04 -15.21 4.40
N SER A 90 -8.97 -14.82 5.27
CA SER A 90 -10.09 -13.92 4.95
C SER A 90 -9.62 -12.52 4.55
N THR A 91 -8.56 -12.03 5.17
CA THR A 91 -7.95 -10.72 4.91
C THR A 91 -7.29 -10.66 3.53
N ILE A 92 -6.66 -11.75 3.09
CA ILE A 92 -6.12 -11.88 1.73
C ILE A 92 -7.25 -11.88 0.70
N TRP A 93 -8.31 -12.65 0.94
CA TRP A 93 -9.48 -12.67 0.04
C TRP A 93 -10.17 -11.32 -0.06
N LEU A 94 -10.29 -10.56 1.03
CA LEU A 94 -10.82 -9.19 0.98
C LEU A 94 -10.09 -8.34 -0.07
N ILE A 95 -8.77 -8.45 -0.15
CA ILE A 95 -7.95 -7.71 -1.13
C ILE A 95 -8.19 -8.19 -2.55
N VAL A 96 -8.15 -9.50 -2.77
CA VAL A 96 -8.38 -10.10 -4.10
C VAL A 96 -9.70 -9.62 -4.68
N ILE A 97 -10.75 -9.63 -3.86
CA ILE A 97 -12.08 -9.17 -4.26
C ILE A 97 -12.10 -7.65 -4.50
N ALA A 98 -11.41 -6.88 -3.65
CA ALA A 98 -11.26 -5.44 -3.86
C ALA A 98 -10.50 -5.10 -5.16
N PHE A 99 -9.54 -5.91 -5.61
CA PHE A 99 -8.90 -5.75 -6.92
C PHE A 99 -9.90 -5.93 -8.06
N PHE A 100 -10.76 -6.95 -7.97
CA PHE A 100 -11.83 -7.15 -8.95
C PHE A 100 -12.82 -5.97 -8.96
N ILE A 101 -13.21 -5.46 -7.80
CA ILE A 101 -14.08 -4.26 -7.70
C ILE A 101 -13.38 -3.04 -8.33
N SER A 102 -12.09 -2.87 -8.10
CA SER A 102 -11.27 -1.81 -8.71
C SER A 102 -11.25 -1.89 -10.24
N ARG A 103 -11.19 -3.10 -10.81
CA ARG A 103 -11.33 -3.31 -12.26
C ARG A 103 -12.66 -2.76 -12.78
N GLY A 104 -13.73 -2.84 -11.97
CA GLY A 104 -15.03 -2.26 -12.27
C GLY A 104 -15.00 -0.73 -12.41
N PHE A 105 -14.35 -0.03 -11.47
CA PHE A 105 -14.16 1.43 -11.56
C PHE A 105 -13.43 1.87 -12.83
N ILE A 106 -12.39 1.13 -13.22
CA ILE A 106 -11.61 1.41 -14.43
C ILE A 106 -12.42 1.12 -15.69
N LYS A 107 -13.05 -0.06 -15.76
CA LYS A 107 -13.83 -0.50 -16.93
C LYS A 107 -15.04 0.40 -17.20
N THR A 108 -15.72 0.86 -16.15
CA THR A 108 -16.89 1.75 -16.27
C THR A 108 -16.52 3.18 -16.63
N GLY A 109 -15.29 3.62 -16.31
CA GLY A 109 -14.85 5.02 -16.44
C GLY A 109 -15.32 5.91 -15.29
N LEU A 110 -15.98 5.35 -14.27
CA LEU A 110 -16.51 6.10 -13.13
C LEU A 110 -15.40 6.83 -12.36
N GLY A 111 -14.23 6.21 -12.18
CA GLY A 111 -13.09 6.83 -11.51
C GLY A 111 -12.63 8.11 -12.19
N SER A 112 -12.48 8.06 -13.52
CA SER A 112 -12.15 9.24 -14.33
C SER A 112 -13.23 10.31 -14.27
N ARG A 113 -14.52 9.91 -14.26
CA ARG A 113 -15.63 10.85 -14.12
C ARG A 113 -15.57 11.60 -12.79
N ILE A 114 -15.35 10.90 -11.68
CA ILE A 114 -15.20 11.49 -10.34
C ILE A 114 -14.06 12.49 -10.35
N ALA A 115 -12.89 12.12 -10.89
CA ALA A 115 -11.75 13.04 -10.97
C ALA A 115 -12.07 14.31 -11.79
N TYR A 116 -12.70 14.19 -12.96
CA TYR A 116 -13.09 15.36 -13.74
C TYR A 116 -14.16 16.23 -13.04
N LEU A 117 -15.08 15.63 -12.28
CA LEU A 117 -16.04 16.40 -11.47
C LEU A 117 -15.32 17.28 -10.44
N PHE A 118 -14.35 16.74 -9.71
CA PHE A 118 -13.55 17.51 -8.77
C PHE A 118 -12.73 18.60 -9.46
N VAL A 119 -12.11 18.30 -10.61
CA VAL A 119 -11.37 19.31 -11.40
C VAL A 119 -12.28 20.43 -11.89
N ARG A 120 -13.51 20.11 -12.32
CA ARG A 120 -14.49 21.11 -12.73
C ARG A 120 -14.87 22.03 -11.56
N LEU A 121 -15.03 21.49 -10.36
CA LEU A 121 -15.46 22.26 -9.18
C LEU A 121 -14.37 23.16 -8.60
N PHE A 122 -13.13 22.65 -8.46
CA PHE A 122 -12.07 23.36 -7.71
C PHE A 122 -10.81 23.66 -8.54
N GLY A 123 -10.77 23.26 -9.82
CA GLY A 123 -9.59 23.35 -10.68
C GLY A 123 -9.26 24.74 -11.24
N LYS A 124 -9.96 25.80 -10.83
CA LYS A 124 -9.69 27.19 -11.29
C LYS A 124 -8.34 27.72 -10.83
N LYS A 125 -7.74 27.14 -9.79
CA LYS A 125 -6.39 27.47 -9.30
C LYS A 125 -5.56 26.21 -9.18
N THR A 126 -4.24 26.29 -9.39
CA THR A 126 -3.36 25.11 -9.39
C THR A 126 -3.35 24.37 -8.06
N LEU A 127 -3.41 25.09 -6.92
CA LEU A 127 -3.54 24.44 -5.62
C LEU A 127 -4.91 23.74 -5.48
N GLY A 128 -5.98 24.38 -5.92
CA GLY A 128 -7.32 23.78 -5.95
C GLY A 128 -7.37 22.54 -6.85
N LEU A 129 -6.65 22.55 -7.97
CA LEU A 129 -6.48 21.42 -8.87
C LEU A 129 -5.76 20.24 -8.21
N SER A 130 -4.73 20.50 -7.40
CA SER A 130 -4.08 19.45 -6.61
C SER A 130 -5.04 18.83 -5.60
N TYR A 131 -5.79 19.65 -4.86
CA TYR A 131 -6.84 19.16 -3.96
C TYR A 131 -7.95 18.42 -4.68
N SER A 132 -8.33 18.81 -5.90
CA SER A 132 -9.29 18.08 -6.73
C SER A 132 -8.82 16.65 -6.99
N LEU A 133 -7.57 16.48 -7.42
CA LEU A 133 -6.99 15.18 -7.76
C LEU A 133 -6.87 14.30 -6.51
N ILE A 134 -6.35 14.86 -5.41
CA ILE A 134 -6.20 14.15 -4.14
C ILE A 134 -7.57 13.81 -3.53
N GLY A 135 -8.54 14.72 -3.61
CA GLY A 135 -9.92 14.49 -3.18
C GLY A 135 -10.60 13.38 -4.00
N SER A 136 -10.34 13.31 -5.30
CA SER A 136 -10.83 12.19 -6.11
C SER A 136 -10.20 10.85 -5.71
N ASP A 137 -8.90 10.83 -5.41
CA ASP A 137 -8.23 9.64 -4.90
C ASP A 137 -8.74 9.23 -3.51
N LEU A 138 -9.04 10.21 -2.63
CA LEU A 138 -9.67 10.00 -1.33
C LEU A 138 -11.01 9.27 -1.47
N ILE A 139 -11.88 9.72 -2.38
CA ILE A 139 -13.18 9.08 -2.62
C ILE A 139 -13.04 7.66 -3.18
N LEU A 140 -12.03 7.41 -4.02
CA LEU A 140 -11.81 6.11 -4.65
C LEU A 140 -11.10 5.11 -3.73
N SER A 141 -10.25 5.60 -2.83
CA SER A 141 -9.36 4.77 -2.02
C SER A 141 -10.02 3.69 -1.15
N PRO A 142 -11.23 3.86 -0.56
CA PRO A 142 -11.88 2.80 0.22
C PRO A 142 -12.14 1.52 -0.58
N ALA A 143 -12.42 1.62 -1.87
CA ALA A 143 -12.87 0.50 -2.69
C ALA A 143 -11.90 0.11 -3.81
N MET A 144 -10.76 0.79 -3.91
CA MET A 144 -9.71 0.49 -4.90
C MET A 144 -8.38 0.20 -4.20
N PRO A 145 -7.98 -1.08 -4.02
CA PRO A 145 -6.84 -1.44 -3.17
C PRO A 145 -5.48 -1.22 -3.78
N SER A 146 -5.39 -1.18 -5.10
CA SER A 146 -4.15 -0.83 -5.77
C SER A 146 -3.99 0.67 -5.81
N ASN A 147 -3.14 1.18 -4.93
CA ASN A 147 -2.72 2.58 -4.95
C ASN A 147 -2.05 2.94 -6.28
N THR A 148 -1.29 2.02 -6.88
CA THR A 148 -0.74 2.15 -8.24
C THR A 148 -1.83 2.28 -9.30
N ALA A 149 -2.93 1.53 -9.20
CA ALA A 149 -4.02 1.62 -10.17
C ALA A 149 -4.78 2.95 -10.03
N ARG A 150 -5.03 3.43 -8.81
CA ARG A 150 -5.66 4.75 -8.60
C ARG A 150 -4.75 5.86 -9.12
N ALA A 151 -3.52 5.89 -8.62
CA ALA A 151 -2.56 6.95 -8.92
C ALA A 151 -2.15 6.92 -10.40
N GLY A 152 -1.70 5.77 -10.91
CA GLY A 152 -1.17 5.63 -12.26
C GLY A 152 -2.23 5.41 -13.34
N GLY A 153 -3.34 4.73 -13.02
CA GLY A 153 -4.39 4.41 -13.98
C GLY A 153 -5.46 5.50 -14.14
N ILE A 154 -5.73 6.28 -13.09
CA ILE A 154 -6.77 7.32 -13.10
C ILE A 154 -6.17 8.71 -12.98
N ILE A 155 -5.41 8.97 -11.91
CA ILE A 155 -4.97 10.34 -11.58
C ILE A 155 -3.88 10.83 -12.54
N PHE A 156 -2.88 10.01 -12.82
CA PHE A 156 -1.71 10.40 -13.61
C PHE A 156 -2.05 10.77 -15.08
N PRO A 157 -2.90 10.03 -15.83
CA PRO A 157 -3.31 10.44 -17.17
C PRO A 157 -3.99 11.83 -17.19
N ILE A 158 -4.75 12.16 -16.14
CA ILE A 158 -5.39 13.47 -15.99
C ILE A 158 -4.32 14.54 -15.74
N ILE A 159 -3.34 14.28 -14.87
CA ILE A 159 -2.18 15.17 -14.66
C ILE A 159 -1.44 15.40 -15.98
N GLN A 160 -1.22 14.36 -16.78
CA GLN A 160 -0.51 14.44 -18.05
C GLN A 160 -1.27 15.30 -19.07
N SER A 161 -2.61 15.12 -19.14
CA SER A 161 -3.49 15.94 -19.97
C SER A 161 -3.47 17.40 -19.53
N LEU A 162 -3.60 17.67 -18.22
CA LEU A 162 -3.53 19.02 -17.65
C LEU A 162 -2.19 19.67 -17.95
N SER A 163 -1.09 18.99 -17.64
CA SER A 163 0.27 19.48 -17.86
C SER A 163 0.48 19.87 -19.32
N SER A 164 0.04 19.02 -20.26
CA SER A 164 0.12 19.28 -21.69
C SER A 164 -0.71 20.50 -22.11
N SER A 165 -1.95 20.64 -21.59
CA SER A 165 -2.82 21.80 -21.89
C SER A 165 -2.26 23.14 -21.40
N TYR A 166 -1.40 23.12 -20.37
CA TYR A 166 -0.69 24.31 -19.88
C TYR A 166 0.74 24.44 -20.43
N GLY A 167 1.10 23.62 -21.42
CA GLY A 167 2.41 23.66 -22.06
C GLY A 167 3.55 23.34 -21.08
N SER A 168 3.29 22.47 -20.12
CA SER A 168 4.25 21.92 -19.15
C SER A 168 4.65 20.51 -19.60
N LYS A 169 5.89 20.36 -20.05
CA LYS A 169 6.44 19.11 -20.59
C LYS A 169 7.72 18.74 -19.85
N SER A 170 8.06 17.47 -19.98
CA SER A 170 9.29 16.89 -19.42
C SER A 170 10.42 16.99 -20.43
N GLY A 171 11.58 17.46 -19.98
CA GLY A 171 12.83 17.56 -20.75
C GLY A 171 13.05 18.87 -21.50
N ASP A 172 12.14 19.85 -21.42
CA ASP A 172 12.25 21.13 -22.14
C ASP A 172 12.34 22.37 -21.22
N GLY A 173 12.44 22.16 -19.91
CA GLY A 173 12.54 23.23 -18.91
C GLY A 173 11.20 23.85 -18.49
N THR A 174 10.07 23.35 -19.01
CA THR A 174 8.72 23.84 -18.68
C THR A 174 7.99 23.00 -17.63
N GLU A 175 8.66 22.03 -17.00
CA GLU A 175 8.10 21.11 -16.00
C GLU A 175 7.45 21.87 -14.84
N ARG A 176 8.04 23.02 -14.49
CA ARG A 176 7.64 23.86 -13.35
C ARG A 176 6.38 24.68 -13.58
N LYS A 177 5.88 24.78 -14.81
CA LYS A 177 4.63 25.49 -15.09
C LYS A 177 3.49 24.97 -14.24
N ILE A 178 3.20 23.66 -14.33
CA ILE A 178 2.29 22.97 -13.42
C ILE A 178 2.66 21.49 -13.17
N GLY A 179 3.32 20.82 -14.12
CA GLY A 179 3.48 19.36 -14.11
C GLY A 179 4.25 18.84 -12.91
N SER A 180 5.41 19.42 -12.61
CA SER A 180 6.21 19.17 -11.39
C SER A 180 5.37 19.16 -10.12
N PHE A 181 4.52 20.19 -9.94
CA PHE A 181 3.73 20.36 -8.72
C PHE A 181 2.60 19.33 -8.64
N LEU A 182 1.81 19.18 -9.71
CA LEU A 182 0.68 18.24 -9.73
C LEU A 182 1.16 16.78 -9.58
N THR A 183 2.21 16.40 -10.30
CA THR A 183 2.84 15.08 -10.17
C THR A 183 3.24 14.82 -8.72
N PHE A 184 4.06 15.67 -8.14
CA PHE A 184 4.59 15.40 -6.80
C PHE A 184 3.51 15.48 -5.72
N ALA A 185 2.62 16.48 -5.76
CA ALA A 185 1.56 16.62 -4.77
C ALA A 185 0.55 15.46 -4.82
N SER A 186 0.12 15.04 -6.01
CA SER A 186 -0.81 13.91 -6.14
C SER A 186 -0.17 12.57 -5.75
N TYR A 187 1.14 12.38 -6.00
CA TYR A 187 1.88 11.22 -5.49
C TYR A 187 1.84 11.16 -3.96
N GLN A 188 2.11 12.27 -3.29
CA GLN A 188 2.13 12.34 -1.82
C GLN A 188 0.70 12.19 -1.24
N GLY A 189 -0.29 12.79 -1.90
CA GLY A 189 -1.70 12.58 -1.57
C GLY A 189 -2.12 11.11 -1.62
N ASN A 190 -1.66 10.37 -2.62
CA ASN A 190 -1.95 8.94 -2.73
C ASN A 190 -1.37 8.11 -1.59
N GLY A 191 -0.17 8.45 -1.08
CA GLY A 191 0.38 7.82 0.10
C GLY A 191 -0.49 8.03 1.35
N ILE A 192 -1.07 9.22 1.50
CA ILE A 192 -1.94 9.56 2.64
C ILE A 192 -3.27 8.81 2.56
N THR A 193 -3.95 8.84 1.41
CA THR A 193 -5.22 8.11 1.24
C THR A 193 -5.03 6.61 1.39
N SER A 194 -3.87 6.09 0.96
CA SER A 194 -3.46 4.71 1.23
C SER A 194 -3.27 4.40 2.71
N ALA A 195 -2.77 5.33 3.51
CA ALA A 195 -2.69 5.15 4.97
C ALA A 195 -4.08 5.16 5.63
N MET A 196 -5.03 5.92 5.09
CA MET A 196 -6.34 6.15 5.73
C MET A 196 -7.29 4.95 5.68
N PHE A 197 -7.18 4.05 4.70
CA PHE A 197 -8.10 2.91 4.60
C PHE A 197 -7.34 1.60 4.56
N LEU A 198 -7.82 0.63 5.35
CA LEU A 198 -7.30 -0.74 5.37
C LEU A 198 -7.26 -1.35 3.95
N THR A 199 -8.22 -1.00 3.10
CA THR A 199 -8.37 -1.51 1.74
C THR A 199 -7.75 -0.60 0.67
N ALA A 200 -6.95 0.42 1.02
CA ALA A 200 -6.37 1.36 0.04
C ALA A 200 -4.91 1.09 -0.35
N MET A 201 -4.28 0.05 0.22
CA MET A 201 -2.95 -0.40 -0.19
C MET A 201 -2.81 -1.90 0.08
N ALA A 202 -2.22 -2.66 -0.85
CA ALA A 202 -2.16 -4.12 -0.78
C ALA A 202 -1.50 -4.68 0.49
N ALA A 203 -0.55 -3.94 1.09
CA ALA A 203 0.14 -4.37 2.30
C ALA A 203 -0.53 -3.89 3.60
N ASN A 204 -1.59 -3.07 3.55
CA ASN A 204 -2.31 -2.68 4.77
C ASN A 204 -2.94 -3.89 5.45
N PRO A 205 -3.63 -4.78 4.73
CA PRO A 205 -4.18 -5.97 5.36
C PRO A 205 -3.10 -7.00 5.70
N LEU A 206 -1.91 -6.93 5.10
CA LEU A 206 -0.74 -7.71 5.52
C LEU A 206 -0.27 -7.26 6.90
N ALA A 207 -0.16 -5.95 7.10
CA ALA A 207 0.15 -5.37 8.41
C ALA A 207 -0.95 -5.71 9.45
N ALA A 208 -2.23 -5.67 9.07
CA ALA A 208 -3.32 -6.07 9.96
C ALA A 208 -3.25 -7.55 10.35
N SER A 209 -3.04 -8.45 9.38
CA SER A 209 -2.90 -9.89 9.67
C SER A 209 -1.66 -10.19 10.51
N ALA A 210 -0.53 -9.55 10.21
CA ALA A 210 0.69 -9.70 11.00
C ALA A 210 0.52 -9.14 12.43
N ALA A 211 -0.23 -8.05 12.59
CA ALA A 211 -0.57 -7.50 13.89
C ALA A 211 -1.41 -8.48 14.72
N GLU A 212 -2.40 -9.11 14.11
CA GLU A 212 -3.20 -10.13 14.79
C GLU A 212 -2.34 -11.31 15.24
N SER A 213 -1.44 -11.80 14.39
CA SER A 213 -0.52 -12.89 14.75
C SER A 213 0.41 -12.52 15.91
N VAL A 214 0.89 -11.27 15.99
CA VAL A 214 1.78 -10.81 17.06
C VAL A 214 1.03 -10.45 18.35
N THR A 215 -0.14 -9.83 18.23
CA THR A 215 -0.83 -9.18 19.38
C THR A 215 -2.06 -9.92 19.86
N GLY A 216 -2.56 -10.89 19.09
CA GLY A 216 -3.84 -11.57 19.32
C GLY A 216 -5.08 -10.68 19.08
N GLN A 217 -4.90 -9.45 18.61
CA GLN A 217 -5.98 -8.49 18.41
C GLN A 217 -6.18 -8.21 16.92
N SER A 218 -7.41 -8.39 16.43
CA SER A 218 -7.77 -8.10 15.06
C SER A 218 -8.04 -6.60 14.85
N ILE A 219 -7.71 -6.10 13.66
CA ILE A 219 -7.95 -4.70 13.27
C ILE A 219 -9.10 -4.67 12.26
N SER A 220 -10.26 -4.18 12.68
CA SER A 220 -11.41 -4.03 11.78
C SER A 220 -11.23 -2.84 10.82
N TRP A 221 -11.97 -2.87 9.70
CA TRP A 221 -11.97 -1.76 8.73
C TRP A 221 -12.41 -0.43 9.38
N GLY A 222 -13.46 -0.48 10.22
CA GLY A 222 -13.96 0.66 10.98
C GLY A 222 -12.95 1.20 11.98
N GLY A 223 -12.25 0.31 12.71
CA GLY A 223 -11.18 0.69 13.63
C GLY A 223 -10.01 1.40 12.94
N TRP A 224 -9.63 0.92 11.75
CA TRP A 224 -8.55 1.52 10.95
C TRP A 224 -8.88 2.96 10.52
N ILE A 225 -10.07 3.18 9.95
CA ILE A 225 -10.45 4.54 9.52
C ILE A 225 -10.64 5.45 10.72
N LEU A 226 -11.22 4.96 11.82
CA LEU A 226 -11.37 5.75 13.05
C LEU A 226 -10.01 6.23 13.56
N ALA A 227 -9.00 5.37 13.58
CA ALA A 227 -7.66 5.75 14.01
C ALA A 227 -6.96 6.72 13.04
N SER A 228 -7.19 6.60 11.73
CA SER A 228 -6.46 7.39 10.73
C SER A 228 -7.17 8.68 10.29
N ILE A 229 -8.46 8.86 10.55
CA ILE A 229 -9.25 9.95 9.97
C ILE A 229 -8.71 11.35 10.32
N VAL A 230 -8.36 11.59 11.59
CA VAL A 230 -7.84 12.89 12.03
C VAL A 230 -6.45 13.18 11.46
N PRO A 231 -5.40 12.36 11.69
CA PRO A 231 -4.09 12.62 11.10
C PRO A 231 -4.10 12.57 9.56
N GLY A 232 -4.98 11.76 8.97
CA GLY A 232 -5.19 11.66 7.53
C GLY A 232 -5.74 12.94 6.92
N ILE A 233 -6.87 13.46 7.41
CA ILE A 233 -7.47 14.72 6.91
C ILE A 233 -6.49 15.88 7.06
N ILE A 234 -5.81 15.96 8.20
CA ILE A 234 -4.79 17.01 8.42
C ILE A 234 -3.66 16.88 7.41
N SER A 235 -3.16 15.67 7.17
CA SER A 235 -2.13 15.44 6.14
C SER A 235 -2.61 15.82 4.73
N LEU A 236 -3.86 15.48 4.38
CA LEU A 236 -4.44 15.83 3.08
C LEU A 236 -4.55 17.33 2.85
N ILE A 237 -4.75 18.12 3.91
CA ILE A 237 -4.77 19.59 3.85
C ILE A 237 -3.34 20.15 3.85
N VAL A 238 -2.49 19.70 4.77
CA VAL A 238 -1.17 20.31 5.00
C VAL A 238 -0.20 20.00 3.86
N ILE A 239 -0.13 18.75 3.40
CA ILE A 239 0.93 18.31 2.47
C ILE A 239 0.85 19.02 1.11
N PRO A 240 -0.30 19.10 0.42
CA PRO A 240 -0.38 19.81 -0.87
C PRO A 240 -0.06 21.30 -0.72
N PHE A 241 -0.49 21.92 0.37
CA PHE A 241 -0.17 23.32 0.67
C PHE A 241 1.32 23.54 0.91
N VAL A 242 1.97 22.67 1.69
CA VAL A 242 3.41 22.75 1.95
C VAL A 242 4.20 22.55 0.65
N ILE A 243 3.83 21.57 -0.17
CA ILE A 243 4.47 21.36 -1.48
C ILE A 243 4.27 22.60 -2.37
N PHE A 244 3.11 23.24 -2.32
CA PHE A 244 2.85 24.48 -3.06
C PHE A 244 3.73 25.64 -2.59
N LYS A 245 4.16 25.65 -1.32
CA LYS A 245 5.10 26.66 -0.78
C LYS A 245 6.56 26.32 -1.07
N LEU A 246 6.96 25.06 -0.92
CA LEU A 246 8.35 24.62 -1.10
C LEU A 246 8.74 24.48 -2.58
N TYR A 247 7.79 24.11 -3.42
CA TYR A 247 8.00 23.82 -4.84
C TYR A 247 6.87 24.41 -5.71
N PRO A 248 6.62 25.73 -5.65
CA PRO A 248 5.45 26.40 -6.24
C PRO A 248 5.37 26.25 -7.76
N PRO A 249 4.20 25.97 -8.36
CA PRO A 249 4.05 26.04 -9.81
C PRO A 249 4.16 27.50 -10.30
N GLU A 250 4.68 27.69 -11.51
CA GLU A 250 4.75 29.04 -12.14
C GLU A 250 3.35 29.55 -12.50
N ILE A 251 2.49 28.66 -12.99
CA ILE A 251 1.08 28.97 -13.27
C ILE A 251 0.26 28.64 -12.04
N LYS A 252 -0.47 29.64 -11.52
CA LYS A 252 -1.31 29.51 -10.30
C LYS A 252 -2.81 29.62 -10.57
N GLU A 253 -3.18 30.20 -11.70
CA GLU A 253 -4.56 30.34 -12.16
C GLU A 253 -4.76 29.41 -13.36
N THR A 254 -5.78 28.54 -13.28
CA THR A 254 -6.01 27.44 -14.20
C THR A 254 -7.46 27.33 -14.70
N PRO A 255 -8.08 28.40 -15.24
CA PRO A 255 -9.47 28.36 -15.72
C PRO A 255 -9.69 27.30 -16.83
N LYS A 256 -8.69 27.09 -17.71
CA LYS A 256 -8.75 26.07 -18.78
C LYS A 256 -8.83 24.63 -18.26
N ALA A 257 -8.46 24.39 -17.00
CA ALA A 257 -8.58 23.06 -16.40
C ALA A 257 -10.06 22.71 -16.16
N THR A 258 -10.84 23.69 -15.72
CA THR A 258 -12.29 23.56 -15.55
C THR A 258 -13.00 23.40 -16.90
N GLU A 259 -12.57 24.13 -17.93
CA GLU A 259 -13.08 23.99 -19.30
C GLU A 259 -12.81 22.59 -19.84
N MET A 260 -11.56 22.13 -19.81
CA MET A 260 -11.18 20.78 -20.23
C MET A 260 -11.94 19.69 -19.48
N ALA A 261 -12.09 19.80 -18.16
CA ALA A 261 -12.88 18.86 -17.39
C ALA A 261 -14.36 18.87 -17.79
N THR A 262 -14.92 20.04 -18.11
CA THR A 262 -16.30 20.17 -18.60
C THR A 262 -16.47 19.49 -19.95
N GLU A 263 -15.55 19.72 -20.90
CA GLU A 263 -15.55 19.07 -22.21
C GLU A 263 -15.40 17.55 -22.09
N LYS A 264 -14.49 17.08 -21.23
CA LYS A 264 -14.32 15.65 -20.96
C LYS A 264 -15.59 15.04 -20.39
N LEU A 265 -16.23 15.67 -19.40
CA LEU A 265 -17.50 15.21 -18.84
C LEU A 265 -18.63 15.20 -19.88
N GLN A 266 -18.69 16.19 -20.76
CA GLN A 266 -19.65 16.22 -21.87
C GLN A 266 -19.41 15.08 -22.86
N SER A 267 -18.14 14.83 -23.22
CA SER A 267 -17.77 13.73 -24.13
C SER A 267 -18.05 12.34 -23.53
N MET A 268 -17.99 12.21 -22.20
CA MET A 268 -18.38 10.98 -21.49
C MET A 268 -19.90 10.76 -21.47
N GLY A 269 -20.70 11.79 -21.78
CA GLY A 269 -22.16 11.74 -21.78
C GLY A 269 -22.77 11.56 -20.39
N LYS A 270 -24.05 11.21 -20.37
CA LYS A 270 -24.81 10.90 -19.14
C LYS A 270 -24.24 9.65 -18.46
N LEU A 271 -24.50 9.50 -17.15
CA LEU A 271 -24.14 8.30 -16.40
C LEU A 271 -24.75 7.06 -17.05
N LYS A 272 -23.90 6.13 -17.44
CA LYS A 272 -24.31 4.84 -18.03
C LYS A 272 -24.87 3.93 -16.92
N ARG A 273 -25.67 2.93 -17.30
CA ARG A 273 -26.21 1.94 -16.35
C ARG A 273 -25.10 1.25 -15.55
N SER A 274 -23.99 0.90 -16.21
CA SER A 274 -22.84 0.28 -15.55
C SER A 274 -22.17 1.19 -14.51
N GLU A 275 -22.16 2.50 -14.74
CA GLU A 275 -21.68 3.48 -13.75
C GLU A 275 -22.64 3.58 -12.55
N TRP A 276 -23.96 3.54 -12.79
CA TRP A 276 -24.95 3.51 -11.72
C TRP A 276 -24.86 2.26 -10.84
N TYR A 277 -24.70 1.08 -11.45
CA TYR A 277 -24.47 -0.15 -10.69
C TYR A 277 -23.19 -0.08 -9.87
N MET A 278 -22.11 0.45 -10.44
CA MET A 278 -20.84 0.63 -9.72
C MET A 278 -20.98 1.59 -8.53
N ILE A 279 -21.71 2.72 -8.68
CA ILE A 279 -22.02 3.63 -7.57
C ILE A 279 -22.83 2.91 -6.49
N GLY A 280 -23.86 2.15 -6.88
CA GLY A 280 -24.68 1.37 -5.94
C GLY A 280 -23.86 0.36 -5.14
N VAL A 281 -22.98 -0.39 -5.80
CA VAL A 281 -22.06 -1.34 -5.14
C VAL A 281 -21.09 -0.61 -4.21
N PHE A 282 -20.54 0.52 -4.62
CA PHE A 282 -19.65 1.31 -3.77
C PHE A 282 -20.34 1.76 -2.48
N LEU A 283 -21.55 2.32 -2.58
CA LEU A 283 -22.33 2.75 -1.42
C LEU A 283 -22.73 1.56 -0.53
N LEU A 284 -23.12 0.44 -1.13
CA LEU A 284 -23.42 -0.80 -0.42
C LEU A 284 -22.22 -1.27 0.42
N LEU A 285 -21.03 -1.31 -0.18
CA LEU A 285 -19.80 -1.72 0.51
C LEU A 285 -19.44 -0.80 1.66
N LEU A 286 -19.56 0.53 1.48
CA LEU A 286 -19.32 1.48 2.57
C LEU A 286 -20.26 1.26 3.75
N VAL A 287 -21.56 1.06 3.47
CA VAL A 287 -22.55 0.76 4.52
C VAL A 287 -22.19 -0.56 5.23
N LEU A 288 -21.86 -1.62 4.49
CA LEU A 288 -21.51 -2.90 5.08
C LEU A 288 -20.16 -2.88 5.82
N TRP A 289 -19.18 -2.08 5.43
CA TRP A 289 -17.92 -1.98 6.18
C TRP A 289 -18.04 -1.15 7.46
N ILE A 290 -18.93 -0.16 7.48
CA ILE A 290 -19.17 0.67 8.67
C ILE A 290 -20.10 -0.02 9.66
N PHE A 291 -21.17 -0.66 9.16
CA PHE A 291 -22.26 -1.20 9.99
C PHE A 291 -22.38 -2.73 9.93
N GLY A 292 -21.57 -3.42 9.12
CA GLY A 292 -21.68 -4.86 8.87
C GLY A 292 -21.57 -5.74 10.11
N GLU A 293 -20.71 -5.36 11.07
CA GLU A 293 -20.57 -6.09 12.33
C GLU A 293 -21.90 -6.18 13.09
N SER A 294 -22.72 -5.12 13.07
CA SER A 294 -24.07 -5.12 13.67
C SER A 294 -25.05 -6.07 12.98
N PHE A 295 -24.76 -6.47 11.73
CA PHE A 295 -25.54 -7.42 10.95
C PHE A 295 -24.91 -8.82 10.89
N GLY A 296 -23.80 -9.06 11.59
CA GLY A 296 -23.03 -10.31 11.50
C GLY A 296 -22.30 -10.50 10.15
N ILE A 297 -22.08 -9.43 9.40
CA ILE A 297 -21.40 -9.43 8.09
C ILE A 297 -19.98 -8.86 8.27
N GLY A 298 -18.97 -9.73 8.18
CA GLY A 298 -17.57 -9.33 8.17
C GLY A 298 -17.14 -8.62 6.88
N SER A 299 -16.01 -7.89 6.92
CA SER A 299 -15.55 -7.07 5.80
C SER A 299 -15.29 -7.85 4.51
N THR A 300 -14.74 -9.07 4.62
CA THR A 300 -14.52 -9.97 3.47
C THR A 300 -15.83 -10.40 2.85
N THR A 301 -16.82 -10.79 3.66
CA THR A 301 -18.15 -11.18 3.19
C THR A 301 -18.84 -10.01 2.48
N ALA A 302 -18.74 -8.79 3.02
CA ALA A 302 -19.22 -7.59 2.36
C ALA A 302 -18.62 -7.41 0.95
N ALA A 303 -17.30 -7.59 0.81
CA ALA A 303 -16.63 -7.51 -0.48
C ALA A 303 -17.15 -8.56 -1.48
N PHE A 304 -17.37 -9.81 -1.03
CA PHE A 304 -17.98 -10.86 -1.86
C PHE A 304 -19.40 -10.49 -2.31
N ILE A 305 -20.22 -9.93 -1.43
CA ILE A 305 -21.56 -9.42 -1.79
C ILE A 305 -21.44 -8.38 -2.91
N GLY A 306 -20.51 -7.42 -2.77
CA GLY A 306 -20.26 -6.42 -3.80
C GLY A 306 -19.85 -7.02 -5.15
N LEU A 307 -18.94 -8.00 -5.14
CA LEU A 307 -18.50 -8.68 -6.37
C LEU A 307 -19.64 -9.45 -7.04
N VAL A 308 -20.46 -10.17 -6.26
CA VAL A 308 -21.62 -10.89 -6.78
C VAL A 308 -22.56 -9.93 -7.50
N VAL A 309 -22.85 -8.76 -6.91
CA VAL A 309 -23.67 -7.74 -7.58
C VAL A 309 -23.03 -7.25 -8.87
N LEU A 310 -21.72 -7.03 -8.92
CA LEU A 310 -21.02 -6.61 -10.14
C LEU A 310 -21.03 -7.66 -11.26
N LEU A 311 -21.00 -8.95 -10.90
CA LEU A 311 -21.10 -10.07 -11.84
C LEU A 311 -22.54 -10.22 -12.36
N LEU A 312 -23.54 -10.19 -11.46
CA LEU A 312 -24.96 -10.30 -11.83
C LEU A 312 -25.44 -9.13 -12.70
N THR A 313 -24.85 -7.94 -12.53
CA THR A 313 -25.14 -6.76 -13.34
C THR A 313 -24.30 -6.67 -14.61
N GLU A 314 -23.41 -7.64 -14.86
CA GLU A 314 -22.46 -7.69 -15.97
C GLU A 314 -21.54 -6.45 -16.10
N VAL A 315 -21.43 -5.66 -15.03
CA VAL A 315 -20.38 -4.62 -14.94
C VAL A 315 -19.02 -5.29 -15.07
N LEU A 316 -18.85 -6.42 -14.40
CA LEU A 316 -17.72 -7.33 -14.56
C LEU A 316 -18.19 -8.65 -15.15
N THR A 317 -17.41 -9.19 -16.08
CA THR A 317 -17.56 -10.55 -16.61
C THR A 317 -16.54 -11.46 -15.93
N TRP A 318 -16.76 -12.78 -15.97
CA TRP A 318 -15.75 -13.72 -15.48
C TRP A 318 -14.41 -13.62 -16.23
N SER A 319 -14.44 -13.19 -17.50
CA SER A 319 -13.22 -12.92 -18.27
C SER A 319 -12.42 -11.77 -17.66
N ASP A 320 -13.09 -10.71 -17.20
CA ASP A 320 -12.43 -9.60 -16.49
C ASP A 320 -11.75 -10.09 -15.21
N ILE A 321 -12.40 -10.99 -14.45
CA ILE A 321 -11.83 -11.58 -13.22
C ILE A 321 -10.57 -12.38 -13.51
N LYS A 322 -10.59 -13.24 -14.54
CA LYS A 322 -9.42 -14.03 -14.94
C LYS A 322 -8.25 -13.17 -15.44
N GLN A 323 -8.56 -12.01 -16.04
CA GLN A 323 -7.55 -11.10 -16.59
C GLN A 323 -6.96 -10.15 -15.55
N GLU A 324 -7.53 -10.06 -14.35
CA GLU A 324 -7.02 -9.20 -13.28
C GLU A 324 -5.81 -9.83 -12.60
N GLN A 325 -4.68 -9.82 -13.31
CA GLN A 325 -3.41 -10.44 -12.91
C GLN A 325 -2.93 -9.97 -11.52
N GLY A 326 -3.16 -8.70 -11.18
CA GLY A 326 -2.76 -8.14 -9.88
C GLY A 326 -3.42 -8.82 -8.69
N ALA A 327 -4.68 -9.24 -8.84
CA ALA A 327 -5.40 -9.98 -7.81
C ALA A 327 -4.78 -11.37 -7.57
N TRP A 328 -4.48 -12.09 -8.66
CA TRP A 328 -3.93 -13.44 -8.61
C TRP A 328 -2.49 -13.48 -8.12
N ASP A 329 -1.64 -12.55 -8.58
CA ASP A 329 -0.27 -12.41 -8.07
C ASP A 329 -0.30 -12.10 -6.57
N THR A 330 -1.16 -11.15 -6.15
CA THR A 330 -1.36 -10.82 -4.73
C THR A 330 -1.80 -12.00 -3.90
N LEU A 331 -2.79 -12.78 -4.35
CA LEU A 331 -3.25 -13.98 -3.65
C LEU A 331 -2.09 -14.93 -3.37
N VAL A 332 -1.28 -15.23 -4.39
CA VAL A 332 -0.22 -16.23 -4.30
C VAL A 332 0.89 -15.80 -3.35
N TRP A 333 1.50 -14.63 -3.57
CA TRP A 333 2.64 -14.26 -2.72
C TRP A 333 2.23 -13.96 -1.29
N PHE A 334 1.04 -13.38 -1.09
CA PHE A 334 0.58 -13.00 0.23
C PHE A 334 0.18 -14.24 1.04
N ALA A 335 -0.52 -15.21 0.45
CA ALA A 335 -0.85 -16.47 1.10
C ALA A 335 0.39 -17.16 1.69
N VAL A 336 1.47 -17.28 0.91
CA VAL A 336 2.71 -17.93 1.35
C VAL A 336 3.37 -17.15 2.49
N LEU A 337 3.43 -15.83 2.41
CA LEU A 337 4.05 -15.00 3.46
C LEU A 337 3.28 -15.03 4.77
N VAL A 338 1.95 -14.94 4.72
CA VAL A 338 1.10 -15.02 5.94
C VAL A 338 1.21 -16.40 6.55
N MET A 339 1.20 -17.46 5.74
CA MET A 339 1.42 -18.81 6.23
C MET A 339 2.75 -18.92 6.97
N MET A 340 3.86 -18.47 6.37
CA MET A 340 5.15 -18.51 7.05
C MET A 340 5.14 -17.69 8.35
N ALA A 341 4.57 -16.48 8.33
CA ALA A 341 4.50 -15.63 9.53
C ALA A 341 3.70 -16.29 10.67
N ASN A 342 2.56 -16.91 10.35
CA ASN A 342 1.73 -17.61 11.33
C ASN A 342 2.47 -18.81 11.93
N TYR A 343 3.07 -19.66 11.11
CA TYR A 343 3.80 -20.83 11.61
C TYR A 343 5.10 -20.45 12.34
N LEU A 344 5.78 -19.36 11.97
CA LEU A 344 6.90 -18.84 12.76
C LEU A 344 6.48 -18.42 14.17
N ASN A 345 5.26 -17.86 14.30
CA ASN A 345 4.68 -17.54 15.59
C ASN A 345 4.28 -18.80 16.38
N GLU A 346 3.52 -19.71 15.75
CA GLU A 346 3.05 -20.96 16.37
C GLU A 346 4.19 -21.88 16.80
N LEU A 347 5.27 -21.95 16.02
CA LEU A 347 6.45 -22.75 16.35
C LEU A 347 7.33 -22.10 17.44
N GLY A 348 7.00 -20.88 17.88
CA GLY A 348 7.62 -20.22 19.03
C GLY A 348 8.78 -19.28 18.73
N LEU A 349 9.10 -19.01 17.45
CA LEU A 349 10.21 -18.12 17.08
C LEU A 349 9.91 -16.66 17.43
N VAL A 350 8.69 -16.18 17.12
CA VAL A 350 8.30 -14.78 17.37
C VAL A 350 8.28 -14.47 18.89
N PRO A 351 7.67 -15.31 19.75
CA PRO A 351 7.79 -15.15 21.21
C PRO A 351 9.24 -15.14 21.70
N TRP A 352 10.06 -16.10 21.26
CA TRP A 352 11.48 -16.19 21.64
C TRP A 352 12.27 -14.91 21.29
N PHE A 353 12.08 -14.39 20.07
CA PHE A 353 12.75 -13.16 19.64
C PHE A 353 12.25 -11.94 20.45
N SER A 354 10.95 -11.90 20.74
CA SER A 354 10.33 -10.84 21.52
C SER A 354 10.91 -10.77 22.94
N ASP A 355 11.15 -11.91 23.58
CA ASP A 355 11.77 -11.98 24.91
C ASP A 355 13.21 -11.46 24.92
N ILE A 356 14.02 -11.83 23.91
CA ILE A 356 15.41 -11.35 23.80
C ILE A 356 15.43 -9.83 23.61
N MET A 357 14.59 -9.32 22.71
CA MET A 357 14.52 -7.89 22.42
C MET A 357 13.94 -7.11 23.60
N GLY A 358 12.97 -7.68 24.32
CA GLY A 358 12.42 -7.14 25.57
C GLY A 358 13.52 -6.83 26.59
N ASN A 359 14.49 -7.72 26.74
CA ASN A 359 15.64 -7.49 27.62
C ASN A 359 16.52 -6.31 27.15
N VAL A 360 16.72 -6.15 25.84
CA VAL A 360 17.52 -5.05 25.26
C VAL A 360 16.84 -3.69 25.45
N VAL A 361 15.51 -3.64 25.31
CA VAL A 361 14.74 -2.39 25.41
C VAL A 361 14.14 -2.16 26.80
N SER A 362 14.35 -3.07 27.76
CA SER A 362 13.79 -3.04 29.12
C SER A 362 14.08 -1.76 29.92
N THR A 363 15.14 -1.04 29.55
CA THR A 363 15.55 0.23 30.21
C THR A 363 14.85 1.46 29.63
N LEU A 364 14.17 1.33 28.48
CA LEU A 364 13.44 2.41 27.84
C LEU A 364 11.99 2.41 28.28
N SER A 365 11.40 3.60 28.47
CA SER A 365 9.95 3.70 28.59
C SER A 365 9.32 3.38 27.24
N TRP A 366 8.15 2.74 27.27
CA TRP A 366 7.45 2.34 26.04
C TRP A 366 7.23 3.49 25.03
N PRO A 367 6.96 4.76 25.42
CA PRO A 367 6.80 5.84 24.44
C PRO A 367 8.12 6.17 23.73
N VAL A 368 9.24 6.07 24.43
CA VAL A 368 10.57 6.31 23.87
C VAL A 368 10.96 5.18 22.92
N ALA A 369 10.72 3.92 23.34
CA ALA A 369 10.95 2.75 22.49
C ALA A 369 10.10 2.81 21.21
N LEU A 370 8.80 3.09 21.33
CA LEU A 370 7.88 3.26 20.20
C LEU A 370 8.37 4.36 19.25
N LEU A 371 8.77 5.53 19.78
CA LEU A 371 9.24 6.65 18.95
C LEU A 371 10.49 6.28 18.16
N ILE A 372 11.51 5.72 18.82
CA ILE A 372 12.77 5.35 18.17
C ILE A 372 12.51 4.28 17.11
N LEU A 373 11.80 3.22 17.46
CA LEU A 373 11.54 2.11 16.55
C LEU A 373 10.65 2.51 15.39
N ALA A 374 9.65 3.37 15.60
CA ALA A 374 8.81 3.88 14.52
C ALA A 374 9.60 4.77 13.54
N ILE A 375 10.54 5.59 14.02
CA ILE A 375 11.44 6.40 13.17
C ILE A 375 12.39 5.50 12.38
N VAL A 376 13.01 4.52 13.03
CA VAL A 376 13.90 3.55 12.38
C VAL A 376 13.13 2.76 11.33
N TYR A 377 11.93 2.28 11.66
CA TYR A 377 11.03 1.62 10.73
C TYR A 377 10.76 2.51 9.52
N PHE A 378 10.32 3.74 9.72
CA PHE A 378 10.00 4.67 8.64
C PHE A 378 11.19 4.88 7.68
N TYR A 379 12.38 5.18 8.20
CA TYR A 379 13.54 5.51 7.37
C TYR A 379 14.29 4.31 6.82
N SER A 380 14.14 3.12 7.41
CA SER A 380 14.67 1.89 6.82
C SER A 380 14.11 1.63 5.41
N HIS A 381 12.96 2.24 5.08
CA HIS A 381 12.37 2.14 3.75
C HIS A 381 13.24 2.73 2.63
N TYR A 382 14.27 3.55 2.91
CA TYR A 382 15.26 3.93 1.89
C TYR A 382 15.90 2.71 1.21
N PHE A 383 16.01 1.60 1.92
CA PHE A 383 16.60 0.34 1.44
C PHE A 383 15.60 -0.57 0.73
N PHE A 384 14.33 -0.19 0.63
CA PHE A 384 13.27 -1.00 0.03
C PHE A 384 12.69 -0.34 -1.22
N ALA A 385 12.39 -1.17 -2.22
CA ALA A 385 11.74 -0.75 -3.47
C ALA A 385 10.29 -1.24 -3.59
N SER A 386 9.65 -1.47 -2.45
CA SER A 386 8.24 -1.86 -2.35
C SER A 386 7.76 -1.71 -0.92
N ASN A 387 6.65 -0.99 -0.73
CA ASN A 387 5.93 -0.93 0.55
C ASN A 387 5.64 -2.34 1.06
N THR A 388 5.12 -3.21 0.19
CA THR A 388 4.79 -4.59 0.53
C THR A 388 6.00 -5.37 1.01
N ALA A 389 7.11 -5.30 0.27
CA ALA A 389 8.33 -6.03 0.67
C ALA A 389 8.84 -5.56 2.05
N HIS A 390 8.74 -4.26 2.33
CA HIS A 390 9.13 -3.72 3.62
C HIS A 390 8.21 -4.19 4.75
N VAL A 391 6.89 -4.15 4.57
CA VAL A 391 5.93 -4.69 5.54
C VAL A 391 6.19 -6.17 5.81
N SER A 392 6.33 -6.97 4.75
CA SER A 392 6.64 -8.40 4.86
C SER A 392 7.92 -8.68 5.64
N ALA A 393 8.94 -7.83 5.50
CA ALA A 393 10.26 -8.04 6.09
C ALA A 393 10.35 -7.57 7.55
N MET A 394 9.76 -6.41 7.86
CA MET A 394 10.11 -5.67 9.08
C MET A 394 8.92 -5.43 10.02
N TYR A 395 7.68 -5.43 9.53
CA TYR A 395 6.54 -5.00 10.33
C TYR A 395 6.35 -5.83 11.60
N ALA A 396 6.26 -7.15 11.47
CA ALA A 396 6.02 -8.05 12.61
C ALA A 396 7.17 -7.96 13.62
N ALA A 397 8.42 -7.95 13.15
CA ALA A 397 9.59 -7.85 14.00
C ALA A 397 9.59 -6.54 14.82
N PHE A 398 9.34 -5.40 14.17
CA PHE A 398 9.29 -4.11 14.87
C PHE A 398 8.13 -4.06 15.86
N LEU A 399 6.95 -4.56 15.47
CA LEU A 399 5.79 -4.62 16.34
C LEU A 399 6.07 -5.47 17.58
N SER A 400 6.67 -6.65 17.42
CA SER A 400 7.07 -7.54 18.52
C SER A 400 7.99 -6.84 19.52
N VAL A 401 9.03 -6.13 19.07
CA VAL A 401 9.95 -5.42 19.97
C VAL A 401 9.25 -4.28 20.70
N VAL A 402 8.41 -3.52 20.00
CA VAL A 402 7.67 -2.39 20.58
C VAL A 402 6.69 -2.88 21.65
N VAL A 403 5.98 -3.99 21.40
CA VAL A 403 5.07 -4.61 22.37
C VAL A 403 5.83 -5.18 23.56
N ALA A 404 6.98 -5.82 23.33
CA ALA A 404 7.87 -6.30 24.40
C ALA A 404 8.41 -5.16 25.28
N ALA A 405 8.55 -3.94 24.73
CA ALA A 405 8.88 -2.73 25.48
C ALA A 405 7.72 -2.18 26.33
N GLY A 406 6.55 -2.84 26.32
CA GLY A 406 5.36 -2.45 27.10
C GLY A 406 4.44 -1.44 26.41
N ALA A 407 4.61 -1.19 25.10
CA ALA A 407 3.74 -0.28 24.38
C ALA A 407 2.36 -0.92 24.13
N PRO A 408 1.25 -0.14 24.15
CA PRO A 408 -0.08 -0.66 23.82
C PRO A 408 -0.07 -1.35 22.43
N PRO A 409 -0.52 -2.61 22.32
CA PRO A 409 -0.35 -3.39 21.09
C PRO A 409 -1.05 -2.79 19.87
N LEU A 410 -2.32 -2.39 20.03
CA LEU A 410 -3.12 -1.86 18.93
C LEU A 410 -2.61 -0.49 18.45
N LEU A 411 -2.18 0.38 19.37
CA LEU A 411 -1.51 1.64 19.05
C LEU A 411 -0.28 1.42 18.16
N SER A 412 0.57 0.49 18.59
CA SER A 412 1.85 0.18 17.94
C SER A 412 1.63 -0.40 16.55
N ALA A 413 0.68 -1.33 16.42
CA ALA A 413 0.28 -1.93 15.16
C ALA A 413 -0.20 -0.86 14.17
N LEU A 414 -1.16 -0.04 14.58
CA LEU A 414 -1.74 1.00 13.72
C LEU A 414 -0.68 2.03 13.28
N LEU A 415 0.17 2.52 14.20
CA LEU A 415 1.22 3.48 13.86
C LEU A 415 2.18 2.94 12.80
N LEU A 416 2.71 1.73 13.00
CA LEU A 416 3.61 1.09 12.03
C LEU A 416 2.89 0.83 10.70
N ALA A 417 1.61 0.48 10.73
CA ALA A 417 0.82 0.19 9.54
C ALA A 417 0.56 1.47 8.72
N PHE A 418 0.30 2.60 9.38
CA PHE A 418 0.20 3.89 8.70
C PHE A 418 1.52 4.32 8.09
N PHE A 419 2.62 4.16 8.84
CA PHE A 419 3.97 4.45 8.34
C PHE A 419 4.32 3.61 7.12
N SER A 420 3.74 2.41 7.01
CA SER A 420 3.89 1.51 5.87
C SER A 420 3.40 2.06 4.52
N ASN A 421 2.68 3.18 4.56
CA ASN A 421 2.24 3.92 3.38
C ASN A 421 3.03 5.22 3.23
N LEU A 422 3.17 5.94 4.34
CA LEU A 422 3.74 7.29 4.37
C LEU A 422 5.23 7.32 4.09
N PHE A 423 5.98 6.26 4.40
CA PHE A 423 7.40 6.18 4.05
C PHE A 423 7.64 6.17 2.53
N GLY A 424 6.59 5.98 1.72
CA GLY A 424 6.68 6.05 0.26
C GLY A 424 7.15 7.43 -0.20
N CYS A 425 7.00 8.47 0.63
CA CYS A 425 7.46 9.81 0.30
C CYS A 425 8.96 9.93 0.02
N LEU A 426 9.79 9.00 0.50
CA LEU A 426 11.26 9.13 0.56
C LEU A 426 11.95 8.99 -0.80
N THR A 427 11.65 7.92 -1.55
CA THR A 427 12.41 7.56 -2.76
C THR A 427 11.50 7.46 -3.99
N HIS A 428 12.08 7.50 -5.18
CA HIS A 428 11.35 7.41 -6.44
C HIS A 428 11.00 5.96 -6.84
N TYR A 429 11.43 4.99 -6.03
CA TYR A 429 11.23 3.56 -6.25
C TYR A 429 10.55 2.85 -5.07
N GLY A 430 10.36 3.53 -3.92
CA GLY A 430 9.93 2.91 -2.67
C GLY A 430 8.51 2.33 -2.72
N SER A 431 7.64 2.93 -3.53
CA SER A 431 6.24 2.52 -3.66
C SER A 431 5.85 2.23 -5.11
N GLY A 432 4.79 1.43 -5.30
CA GLY A 432 4.28 1.07 -6.63
C GLY A 432 3.92 2.28 -7.53
N PRO A 433 3.27 3.34 -7.01
CA PRO A 433 3.02 4.56 -7.78
C PRO A 433 4.29 5.35 -8.17
N ALA A 434 5.38 5.22 -7.41
CA ALA A 434 6.54 6.12 -7.53
C ALA A 434 7.18 6.08 -8.93
N PRO A 435 7.47 4.91 -9.54
CA PRO A 435 8.00 4.85 -10.90
C PRO A 435 7.08 5.44 -11.96
N VAL A 436 5.76 5.39 -11.78
CA VAL A 436 4.80 5.97 -12.73
C VAL A 436 4.91 7.50 -12.72
N PHE A 437 4.91 8.09 -11.53
CA PHE A 437 4.96 9.55 -11.36
C PHE A 437 6.36 10.11 -11.63
N PHE A 438 7.41 9.47 -11.12
CA PHE A 438 8.79 9.88 -11.33
C PHE A 438 9.24 9.65 -12.78
N GLY A 439 8.85 8.51 -13.37
CA GLY A 439 9.18 8.16 -14.75
C GLY A 439 8.63 9.13 -15.80
N ALA A 440 7.65 9.96 -15.43
CA ALA A 440 7.18 11.08 -16.25
C ALA A 440 8.26 12.15 -16.50
N GLY A 441 9.29 12.21 -15.66
CA GLY A 441 10.42 13.14 -15.77
C GLY A 441 10.13 14.59 -15.36
N PHE A 442 8.94 14.88 -14.82
CA PHE A 442 8.60 16.22 -14.33
C PHE A 442 9.38 16.68 -13.09
N VAL A 443 9.95 15.76 -12.33
CA VAL A 443 10.66 16.07 -11.08
C VAL A 443 11.99 15.35 -11.08
N THR A 444 13.07 16.11 -10.87
CA THR A 444 14.42 15.53 -10.79
C THR A 444 14.57 14.70 -9.52
N GLN A 445 15.46 13.69 -9.55
CA GLN A 445 15.68 12.82 -8.38
C GLN A 445 16.08 13.60 -7.12
N GLN A 446 16.97 14.59 -7.27
CA GLN A 446 17.40 15.43 -6.16
C GLN A 446 16.22 16.16 -5.50
N LYS A 447 15.29 16.70 -6.31
CA LYS A 447 14.09 17.37 -5.81
C LYS A 447 13.10 16.37 -5.20
N TRP A 448 12.92 15.21 -5.83
CA TRP A 448 12.06 14.15 -5.30
C TRP A 448 12.46 13.74 -3.88
N TRP A 449 13.75 13.44 -3.68
CA TRP A 449 14.27 12.98 -2.40
C TRP A 449 14.32 14.10 -1.36
N GLY A 450 14.79 15.29 -1.74
CA GLY A 450 14.85 16.43 -0.83
C GLY A 450 13.47 16.87 -0.33
N LEU A 451 12.48 16.97 -1.22
CA LEU A 451 11.10 17.26 -0.82
C LEU A 451 10.46 16.09 -0.07
N GLY A 452 10.76 14.85 -0.48
CA GLY A 452 10.30 13.63 0.18
C GLY A 452 10.72 13.56 1.65
N PHE A 453 11.98 13.87 1.94
CA PHE A 453 12.49 13.94 3.31
C PHE A 453 11.84 15.05 4.15
N LEU A 454 11.56 16.22 3.56
CA LEU A 454 10.82 17.27 4.29
C LEU A 454 9.39 16.82 4.61
N ILE A 455 8.75 16.09 3.69
CA ILE A 455 7.42 15.53 3.87
C ILE A 455 7.42 14.41 4.92
N SER A 456 8.45 13.57 4.98
CA SER A 456 8.53 12.52 6.00
C SER A 456 8.53 13.12 7.41
N ILE A 457 9.22 14.23 7.63
CA ILE A 457 9.20 14.94 8.92
C ILE A 457 7.78 15.39 9.26
N ILE A 458 7.04 15.94 8.29
CA ILE A 458 5.66 16.37 8.50
C ILE A 458 4.76 15.17 8.81
N HIS A 459 4.92 14.04 8.12
CA HIS A 459 4.20 12.81 8.44
C HIS A 459 4.49 12.34 9.87
N LEU A 460 5.76 12.29 10.28
CA LEU A 460 6.14 11.90 11.64
C LEU A 460 5.48 12.82 12.68
N VAL A 461 5.55 14.14 12.49
CA VAL A 461 4.94 15.12 13.41
C VAL A 461 3.42 14.98 13.47
N VAL A 462 2.75 14.87 12.32
CA VAL A 462 1.29 14.79 12.26
C VAL A 462 0.79 13.47 12.85
N TRP A 463 1.38 12.34 12.48
CA TRP A 463 0.87 11.03 12.85
C TRP A 463 1.30 10.59 14.25
N ILE A 464 2.50 10.95 14.72
CA ILE A 464 2.91 10.68 16.12
C ILE A 464 2.30 11.73 17.05
N GLY A 465 2.38 13.01 16.70
CA GLY A 465 1.89 14.11 17.53
C GLY A 465 0.38 14.19 17.54
N ILE A 466 -0.23 14.61 16.44
CA ILE A 466 -1.68 14.81 16.36
C ILE A 466 -2.42 13.47 16.37
N GLY A 467 -1.91 12.47 15.65
CA GLY A 467 -2.42 11.10 15.71
C GLY A 467 -2.36 10.55 17.14
N GLY A 468 -1.23 10.70 17.84
CA GLY A 468 -1.10 10.30 19.25
C GLY A 468 -2.15 10.92 20.17
N LEU A 469 -2.42 12.22 20.04
CA LEU A 469 -3.47 12.91 20.79
C LEU A 469 -4.87 12.36 20.46
N TRP A 470 -5.16 12.17 19.17
CA TRP A 470 -6.43 11.59 18.72
C TRP A 470 -6.63 10.17 19.24
N TRP A 471 -5.60 9.33 19.15
CA TRP A 471 -5.60 7.95 19.61
C TRP A 471 -5.86 7.84 21.10
N LYS A 472 -5.35 8.79 21.91
CA LYS A 472 -5.69 8.90 23.33
C LYS A 472 -7.16 9.24 23.55
N LEU A 473 -7.73 10.15 22.76
CA LEU A 473 -9.15 10.53 22.87
C LEU A 473 -10.10 9.39 22.53
N ILE A 474 -9.75 8.52 21.58
CA ILE A 474 -10.56 7.35 21.20
C ILE A 474 -10.23 6.09 22.03
N GLY A 475 -9.35 6.19 23.04
CA GLY A 475 -9.05 5.10 23.97
C GLY A 475 -8.10 4.02 23.45
N LEU A 476 -7.22 4.34 22.47
CA LEU A 476 -6.19 3.41 22.02
C LEU A 476 -4.97 3.33 22.97
N TRP A 477 -4.77 4.34 23.83
CA TRP A 477 -3.74 4.36 24.87
C TRP A 477 -3.96 5.41 25.96
#